data_AF-A0A928ZUP8-F1
#
_entry.id   AF-A0A928ZUP8-F1
#
_cell.length_a   1.000
_cell.length_b   1.000
_cell.length_c   1.000
_cell.angle_alpha   90.00
_cell.angle_beta   90.00
_cell.angle_gamma   90.00
#
_symmetry.space_group_name_H-M   'P 1'
#
loop_
_entity.id
_entity.type
_entity.pdbx_description
1 polymer ?
#
loop_
_entity_poly.entity_id
_entity_poly.type
_entity_poly.pdbx_seq_one_letter_code
_entity_poly.pdbx_strand_id
1 'polypeptide(L)'
;MEINYRRNQRQDHTQLLDQAGQDFCYADCSDSYWNPEPFSLLYGTPLWDQASDYQRVVLNQLYWVAYYSQIISAEIATIFFNQTSAVALYAHEGFRTICDMLDLESSQERAHISAFRAVAEQTEQILLGKRLFSYPMRGPFTETMIFADTHQFKRWWKQIQLQAFGFISSNNSFLACQYFTVRGLRTLNGKLIQHQLSRYYQNDTDQGHVPIPAKISFYHFMDESFHFNSSTLLSHEVIRCLPTPTKFEAFVANLGIRGCQQDHRQFSVAVNGIFWHDPALYLKVYELLRSHIFAMDDAEAQTMMRACFTQESDGLHHSYRTHQEAMASYRAYLEPLDYVWPSNRAMKIMEQASIEQYLHTQRRALPRFFQELKQQP
;
A
#
# COMPACT_ATOMS: atom_id res chain seq x y z
N MET A 1 5.27 -4.53 -26.41
CA MET A 1 6.29 -4.02 -25.47
C MET A 1 6.78 -2.63 -25.85
N GLU A 2 7.38 -2.45 -27.02
CA GLU A 2 7.96 -1.17 -27.43
C GLU A 2 6.98 0.02 -27.40
N ILE A 3 5.71 -0.20 -27.78
CA ILE A 3 4.66 0.83 -27.69
C ILE A 3 4.39 1.24 -26.24
N ASN A 4 4.37 0.29 -25.28
CA ASN A 4 4.16 0.59 -23.87
C ASN A 4 5.35 1.39 -23.32
N TYR A 5 6.57 0.95 -23.63
CA TYR A 5 7.80 1.62 -23.22
C TYR A 5 7.89 3.07 -23.76
N ARG A 6 7.67 3.27 -25.06
CA ARG A 6 7.66 4.62 -25.66
C ARG A 6 6.56 5.52 -25.12
N ARG A 7 5.40 4.96 -24.74
CA ARG A 7 4.32 5.74 -24.12
C ARG A 7 4.67 6.12 -22.68
N ASN A 8 5.23 5.20 -21.90
CA ASN A 8 5.70 5.49 -20.54
C ASN A 8 6.75 6.61 -20.57
N GLN A 9 7.77 6.52 -21.44
CA GLN A 9 8.77 7.58 -21.59
C GLN A 9 8.20 8.97 -21.96
N ARG A 10 7.11 9.02 -22.74
CA ARG A 10 6.48 10.28 -23.16
C ARG A 10 5.59 10.88 -22.09
N GLN A 11 5.12 10.06 -21.16
CA GLN A 11 4.23 10.45 -20.07
C GLN A 11 4.91 10.19 -18.72
N ASP A 12 6.24 10.26 -18.70
CA ASP A 12 7.02 10.08 -17.49
C ASP A 12 6.88 11.34 -16.63
N HIS A 13 6.26 11.20 -15.45
CA HIS A 13 6.04 12.31 -14.53
C HIS A 13 7.15 12.43 -13.47
N THR A 14 8.22 11.64 -13.56
CA THR A 14 9.35 11.64 -12.58
C THR A 14 9.80 13.04 -12.20
N GLN A 15 10.09 13.90 -13.19
CA GLN A 15 10.58 15.27 -12.93
C GLN A 15 9.52 16.15 -12.26
N LEU A 16 8.25 16.00 -12.66
CA LEU A 16 7.14 16.76 -12.09
C LEU A 16 6.87 16.36 -10.63
N LEU A 17 7.00 15.06 -10.34
CA LEU A 17 6.83 14.51 -9.00
C LEU A 17 7.99 14.89 -8.08
N ASP A 18 9.23 14.82 -8.56
CA ASP A 18 10.41 15.29 -7.81
C ASP A 18 10.31 16.78 -7.49
N GLN A 19 9.92 17.60 -8.48
CA GLN A 19 9.73 19.05 -8.29
C GLN A 19 8.61 19.32 -7.27
N ALA A 20 7.47 18.64 -7.39
CA ALA A 20 6.36 18.79 -6.44
C ALA A 20 6.78 18.40 -5.01
N GLY A 21 7.61 17.38 -4.85
CA GLY A 21 8.17 16.99 -3.55
C GLY A 21 9.11 18.06 -2.96
N GLN A 22 9.90 18.74 -3.80
CA GLN A 22 10.80 19.83 -3.38
C GLN A 22 10.05 21.11 -3.03
N ASP A 23 8.98 21.41 -3.77
CA ASP A 23 8.16 22.61 -3.58
C ASP A 23 7.19 22.48 -2.39
N PHE A 24 7.10 21.30 -1.77
CA PHE A 24 6.16 21.06 -0.68
C PHE A 24 6.45 21.94 0.55
N CYS A 25 5.46 22.77 0.88
CA CYS A 25 5.39 23.53 2.11
C CYS A 25 4.04 23.24 2.78
N TYR A 26 4.06 22.62 3.96
CA TYR A 26 2.85 22.25 4.69
C TYR A 26 1.93 23.45 4.95
N ALA A 27 2.50 24.61 5.28
CA ALA A 27 1.74 25.81 5.60
C ALA A 27 0.79 26.22 4.45
N ASP A 28 1.23 26.06 3.21
CA ASP A 28 0.50 26.47 2.00
C ASP A 28 -0.74 25.60 1.72
N CYS A 29 -0.87 24.45 2.39
CA CYS A 29 -1.97 23.51 2.22
C CYS A 29 -2.54 22.97 3.54
N SER A 30 -2.24 23.64 4.65
CA SER A 30 -2.54 23.17 6.01
C SER A 30 -4.04 23.18 6.36
N ASP A 31 -4.83 24.04 5.71
CA ASP A 31 -6.25 24.29 5.93
C ASP A 31 -7.17 23.55 4.94
N SER A 32 -6.60 22.72 4.07
CA SER A 32 -7.33 22.03 3.00
C SER A 32 -7.20 20.51 3.09
N TYR A 33 -8.21 19.82 2.55
CA TYR A 33 -8.11 18.38 2.31
C TYR A 33 -7.17 18.10 1.13
N TRP A 34 -6.41 17.03 1.25
CA TRP A 34 -5.53 16.53 0.19
C TRP A 34 -6.16 15.38 -0.60
N ASN A 35 -7.25 14.83 -0.06
CA ASN A 35 -7.97 13.68 -0.62
C ASN A 35 -9.48 13.89 -0.40
N PRO A 36 -10.35 13.17 -1.14
CA PRO A 36 -11.77 13.10 -0.82
C PRO A 36 -11.99 12.64 0.62
N GLU A 37 -13.04 13.14 1.28
CA GLU A 37 -13.36 12.81 2.68
C GLU A 37 -13.35 11.31 3.02
N PRO A 38 -13.91 10.40 2.19
CA PRO A 38 -13.89 8.97 2.48
C PRO A 38 -12.49 8.35 2.58
N PHE A 39 -11.46 9.08 2.14
CA PHE A 39 -10.04 8.78 2.30
C PHE A 39 -9.42 9.66 3.39
N SER A 40 -10.02 9.58 4.57
CA SER A 40 -9.50 10.20 5.80
C SER A 40 -9.33 9.16 6.88
N LEU A 41 -8.40 9.41 7.81
CA LEU A 41 -8.08 8.49 8.89
C LEU A 41 -9.32 8.35 9.79
N LEU A 42 -9.77 7.12 10.02
CA LEU A 42 -10.95 6.80 10.83
C LEU A 42 -12.26 7.43 10.31
N TYR A 43 -12.35 7.70 9.00
CA TYR A 43 -13.57 8.19 8.36
C TYR A 43 -14.77 7.26 8.63
N GLY A 44 -15.94 7.84 8.88
CA GLY A 44 -17.18 7.11 9.17
C GLY A 44 -17.16 6.35 10.50
N THR A 45 -16.30 6.77 11.43
CA THR A 45 -16.29 6.31 12.83
C THR A 45 -16.67 7.44 13.78
N PRO A 46 -16.99 7.15 15.05
CA PRO A 46 -17.33 8.18 16.03
C PRO A 46 -16.27 9.28 16.21
N LEU A 47 -14.98 9.00 15.96
CA LEU A 47 -13.94 10.03 16.00
C LEU A 47 -14.14 11.07 14.91
N TRP A 48 -14.41 10.63 13.67
CA TRP A 48 -14.63 11.52 12.54
C TRP A 48 -15.87 12.40 12.73
N ASP A 49 -16.95 11.80 13.24
CA ASP A 49 -18.23 12.49 13.43
C ASP A 49 -18.12 13.58 14.50
N GLN A 50 -17.32 13.36 15.54
CA GLN A 50 -17.11 14.28 16.66
C GLN A 50 -15.94 15.25 16.43
N ALA A 51 -15.12 15.03 15.39
CA ALA A 51 -13.99 15.89 15.08
C ALA A 51 -14.45 17.29 14.63
N SER A 52 -13.76 18.32 15.12
CA SER A 52 -13.84 19.67 14.56
C SER A 52 -13.36 19.72 13.12
N ASP A 53 -13.70 20.79 12.38
CA ASP A 53 -13.27 20.97 11.00
C ASP A 53 -11.75 20.88 10.84
N TYR A 54 -10.99 21.52 11.74
CA TYR A 54 -9.53 21.42 11.77
C TYR A 54 -9.05 19.98 12.01
N GLN A 55 -9.66 19.24 12.94
CA GLN A 55 -9.29 17.85 13.19
C GLN A 55 -9.60 16.95 11.99
N ARG A 56 -10.69 17.19 11.26
CA ARG A 56 -11.01 16.45 10.03
C ARG A 56 -9.96 16.71 8.94
N VAL A 57 -9.51 17.95 8.79
CA VAL A 57 -8.40 18.29 7.89
C VAL A 57 -7.15 17.50 8.26
N VAL A 58 -6.77 17.50 9.54
CA VAL A 58 -5.63 16.72 10.02
C VAL A 58 -5.81 15.22 9.76
N LEU A 59 -6.99 14.65 10.01
CA LEU A 59 -7.26 13.23 9.75
C LEU A 59 -7.17 12.89 8.25
N ASN A 60 -7.58 13.79 7.37
CA ASN A 60 -7.44 13.65 5.92
C ASN A 60 -5.96 13.68 5.47
N GLN A 61 -5.18 14.60 6.03
CA GLN A 61 -3.74 14.73 5.73
C GLN A 61 -2.95 13.53 6.29
N LEU A 62 -3.26 13.09 7.52
CA LEU A 62 -2.63 11.92 8.13
C LEU A 62 -3.00 10.62 7.42
N TYR A 63 -4.18 10.53 6.78
CA TYR A 63 -4.48 9.42 5.86
C TYR A 63 -3.47 9.37 4.71
N TRP A 64 -3.22 10.50 4.05
CA TRP A 64 -2.23 10.58 2.97
C TRP A 64 -0.86 10.11 3.45
N VAL A 65 -0.42 10.63 4.61
CA VAL A 65 0.85 10.26 5.21
C VAL A 65 0.92 8.76 5.50
N ALA A 66 -0.10 8.19 6.13
CA ALA A 66 -0.19 6.77 6.42
C ALA A 66 -0.18 5.89 5.16
N TYR A 67 -0.92 6.32 4.13
CA TYR A 67 -1.06 5.61 2.87
C TYR A 67 0.23 5.60 2.06
N TYR A 68 0.85 6.75 1.84
CA TYR A 68 2.09 6.85 1.07
C TYR A 68 3.30 6.37 1.85
N SER A 69 3.25 6.44 3.18
CA SER A 69 4.14 5.66 4.02
C SER A 69 4.09 4.19 3.59
N GLN A 70 2.94 3.51 3.56
CA GLN A 70 2.86 2.10 3.13
C GLN A 70 3.48 1.83 1.76
N ILE A 71 3.32 2.77 0.82
CA ILE A 71 3.82 2.65 -0.55
C ILE A 71 5.35 2.68 -0.61
N ILE A 72 6.05 3.54 0.15
CA ILE A 72 7.52 3.62 0.16
C ILE A 72 8.19 2.23 0.33
N SER A 73 7.67 1.39 1.23
CA SER A 73 8.21 0.04 1.45
C SER A 73 8.00 -0.88 0.26
N ALA A 74 6.87 -0.74 -0.44
CA ALA A 74 6.60 -1.47 -1.67
C ALA A 74 7.57 -1.04 -2.77
N GLU A 75 7.81 0.27 -2.94
CA GLU A 75 8.70 0.80 -3.98
C GLU A 75 10.16 0.37 -3.80
N ILE A 76 10.66 0.31 -2.56
CA ILE A 76 12.01 -0.21 -2.28
C ILE A 76 12.12 -1.69 -2.71
N ALA A 77 11.09 -2.49 -2.42
CA ALA A 77 11.06 -3.89 -2.86
C ALA A 77 10.94 -3.98 -4.40
N THR A 78 10.14 -3.12 -5.03
CA THR A 78 10.00 -3.02 -6.49
C THR A 78 11.34 -2.76 -7.17
N ILE A 79 12.11 -1.77 -6.72
CA ILE A 79 13.43 -1.49 -7.28
C ILE A 79 14.34 -2.73 -7.24
N PHE A 80 14.38 -3.43 -6.11
CA PHE A 80 15.21 -4.63 -5.96
C PHE A 80 14.75 -5.76 -6.89
N PHE A 81 13.45 -6.04 -6.95
CA PHE A 81 12.94 -7.13 -7.77
C PHE A 81 12.91 -6.82 -9.25
N ASN A 82 12.82 -5.55 -9.66
CA ASN A 82 13.04 -5.11 -11.03
C ASN A 82 14.46 -5.48 -11.49
N GLN A 83 15.47 -5.12 -10.69
CA GLN A 83 16.87 -5.45 -10.98
C GLN A 83 17.11 -6.97 -11.02
N THR A 84 16.58 -7.68 -10.01
CA THR A 84 16.73 -9.14 -9.91
C THR A 84 16.08 -9.85 -11.09
N SER A 85 14.89 -9.39 -11.50
CA SER A 85 14.16 -9.97 -12.63
C SER A 85 14.83 -9.65 -13.96
N ALA A 86 15.36 -8.43 -14.11
CA ALA A 86 16.12 -8.05 -15.29
C ALA A 86 17.32 -8.97 -15.51
N VAL A 87 18.07 -9.34 -14.46
CA VAL A 87 19.19 -10.30 -14.55
C VAL A 87 18.74 -11.63 -15.17
N ALA A 88 17.62 -12.19 -14.72
CA ALA A 88 17.10 -13.46 -15.20
C ALA A 88 16.54 -13.39 -16.64
N LEU A 89 16.04 -12.23 -17.04
CA LEU A 89 15.42 -12.01 -18.36
C LEU A 89 16.46 -11.59 -19.40
N TYR A 90 17.58 -11.00 -18.99
CA TYR A 90 18.64 -10.51 -19.87
C TYR A 90 19.32 -11.62 -20.68
N ALA A 91 19.26 -12.87 -20.18
CA ALA A 91 19.76 -14.04 -20.90
C ALA A 91 18.98 -14.35 -22.20
N HIS A 92 17.83 -13.72 -22.42
CA HIS A 92 17.00 -13.91 -23.62
C HIS A 92 17.18 -12.70 -24.55
N GLU A 93 17.74 -12.92 -25.75
CA GLU A 93 18.05 -11.85 -26.72
C GLU A 93 16.84 -10.96 -27.05
N GLY A 94 15.62 -11.53 -27.07
CA GLY A 94 14.38 -10.81 -27.36
C GLY A 94 13.84 -9.94 -26.22
N PHE A 95 14.43 -9.99 -25.02
CA PHE A 95 13.88 -9.35 -23.81
C PHE A 95 14.65 -8.10 -23.37
N ARG A 96 15.53 -7.55 -24.21
CA ARG A 96 16.26 -6.32 -23.87
C ARG A 96 15.33 -5.15 -23.51
N THR A 97 14.29 -4.92 -24.30
CA THR A 97 13.31 -3.85 -24.03
C THR A 97 12.56 -4.03 -22.70
N ILE A 98 12.41 -5.28 -22.21
CA ILE A 98 11.85 -5.52 -20.87
C ILE A 98 12.81 -4.97 -19.82
N CYS A 99 14.09 -5.24 -19.96
CA CYS A 99 15.11 -4.78 -19.02
C CYS A 99 15.16 -3.24 -19.00
N ASP A 100 15.14 -2.60 -20.17
CA ASP A 100 15.11 -1.13 -20.28
C ASP A 100 13.86 -0.52 -19.61
N MET A 101 12.72 -1.20 -19.71
CA MET A 101 11.48 -0.82 -19.04
C MET A 101 11.60 -0.95 -17.52
N LEU A 102 12.15 -2.05 -17.01
CA LEU A 102 12.35 -2.26 -15.57
C LEU A 102 13.35 -1.27 -14.96
N ASP A 103 14.36 -0.85 -15.72
CA ASP A 103 15.30 0.19 -15.30
C ASP A 103 14.61 1.56 -15.20
N LEU A 104 13.77 1.91 -16.18
CA LEU A 104 12.97 3.14 -16.16
C LEU A 104 12.03 3.15 -14.95
N GLU A 105 11.26 2.08 -14.74
CA GLU A 105 10.37 1.98 -13.57
C GLU A 105 11.14 2.14 -12.27
N SER A 106 12.32 1.52 -12.17
CA SER A 106 13.18 1.68 -10.98
C SER A 106 13.63 3.13 -10.75
N SER A 107 13.80 3.94 -11.79
CA SER A 107 14.05 5.38 -11.64
C SER A 107 12.81 6.15 -11.18
N GLN A 108 11.64 5.83 -11.72
CA GLN A 108 10.35 6.41 -11.32
C GLN A 108 10.08 6.14 -9.82
N GLU A 109 10.28 4.90 -9.37
CA GLU A 109 10.09 4.53 -7.96
C GLU A 109 11.00 5.30 -6.98
N ARG A 110 12.18 5.76 -7.41
CA ARG A 110 13.06 6.57 -6.55
C ARG A 110 12.51 7.97 -6.34
N ALA A 111 11.94 8.59 -7.38
CA ALA A 111 11.28 9.88 -7.27
C ALA A 111 10.04 9.77 -6.38
N HIS A 112 9.24 8.71 -6.56
CA HIS A 112 8.10 8.38 -5.70
C HIS A 112 8.50 8.38 -4.22
N ILE A 113 9.52 7.59 -3.86
CA ILE A 113 10.03 7.50 -2.49
C ILE A 113 10.46 8.87 -1.96
N SER A 114 11.18 9.66 -2.77
CA SER A 114 11.68 10.99 -2.40
C SER A 114 10.54 11.94 -2.03
N ALA A 115 9.54 12.08 -2.91
CA ALA A 115 8.42 12.98 -2.69
C ALA A 115 7.54 12.55 -1.50
N PHE A 116 7.20 11.26 -1.41
CA PHE A 116 6.38 10.75 -0.30
C PHE A 116 7.04 10.98 1.05
N ARG A 117 8.36 10.75 1.11
CA ARG A 117 9.13 10.94 2.33
C ARG A 117 9.18 12.41 2.74
N ALA A 118 9.44 13.32 1.79
CA ALA A 118 9.51 14.75 2.06
C ALA A 118 8.19 15.28 2.67
N VAL A 119 7.06 14.94 2.04
CA VAL A 119 5.73 15.33 2.51
C VAL A 119 5.44 14.73 3.88
N ALA A 120 5.65 13.42 4.05
CA ALA A 120 5.36 12.73 5.31
C ALA A 120 6.18 13.25 6.49
N GLU A 121 7.49 13.43 6.31
CA GLU A 121 8.38 13.90 7.38
C GLU A 121 8.05 15.33 7.80
N GLN A 122 7.83 16.25 6.85
CA GLN A 122 7.51 17.64 7.17
C GLN A 122 6.13 17.76 7.84
N THR A 123 5.13 17.03 7.35
CA THR A 123 3.76 17.05 7.89
C THR A 123 3.72 16.57 9.34
N GLU A 124 4.30 15.40 9.64
CA GLU A 124 4.30 14.87 11.02
C GLU A 124 5.17 15.69 11.96
N GLN A 125 6.27 16.26 11.47
CA GLN A 125 7.10 17.15 12.28
C GLN A 125 6.35 18.41 12.69
N ILE A 126 5.58 19.01 11.80
CA ILE A 126 4.80 20.22 12.10
C ILE A 126 3.59 19.90 12.99
N LEU A 127 2.83 18.86 12.64
CA LEU A 127 1.61 18.51 13.36
C LEU A 127 1.85 17.88 14.73
N LEU A 128 2.88 17.05 14.87
CA LEU A 128 3.05 16.20 16.05
C LEU A 128 4.43 16.37 16.72
N GLY A 129 5.38 17.03 16.06
CA GLY A 129 6.76 17.16 16.54
C GLY A 129 7.56 15.85 16.49
N LYS A 130 6.95 14.76 16.01
CA LYS A 130 7.53 13.41 15.94
C LYS A 130 6.87 12.61 14.83
N ARG A 131 7.56 11.57 14.37
CA ARG A 131 7.01 10.60 13.42
C ARG A 131 5.96 9.72 14.09
N LEU A 132 4.82 9.54 13.44
CA LEU A 132 3.73 8.71 13.95
C LEU A 132 3.49 7.49 13.04
N PHE A 133 3.14 7.75 11.78
CA PHE A 133 2.93 6.78 10.72
C PHE A 133 4.14 6.66 9.79
N SER A 134 4.90 7.74 9.58
CA SER A 134 6.16 7.62 8.85
C SER A 134 7.16 6.77 9.64
N TYR A 135 7.91 5.92 8.94
CA TYR A 135 8.74 4.87 9.53
C TYR A 135 10.15 4.90 8.93
N PRO A 136 11.16 4.35 9.62
CA PRO A 136 12.48 4.21 9.03
C PRO A 136 12.41 3.29 7.82
N MET A 137 12.99 3.73 6.69
CA MET A 137 12.99 3.00 5.42
C MET A 137 13.33 1.52 5.63
N ARG A 138 12.49 0.67 5.07
CA ARG A 138 12.55 -0.79 5.21
C ARG A 138 13.36 -1.39 4.06
N GLY A 139 14.28 -2.30 4.38
CA GLY A 139 15.03 -3.03 3.35
C GLY A 139 14.13 -3.97 2.52
N PRO A 140 14.57 -4.41 1.34
CA PRO A 140 13.75 -5.20 0.40
C PRO A 140 13.34 -6.59 0.93
N PHE A 141 14.00 -7.08 1.98
CA PHE A 141 13.75 -8.38 2.58
C PHE A 141 12.83 -8.33 3.81
N THR A 142 12.10 -7.24 4.03
CA THR A 142 11.15 -7.16 5.13
C THR A 142 9.71 -7.09 4.63
N GLU A 143 8.75 -7.22 5.55
CA GLU A 143 7.34 -7.09 5.22
C GLU A 143 7.09 -5.67 4.73
N THR A 144 6.59 -5.59 3.50
CA THR A 144 6.22 -4.31 2.89
C THR A 144 5.03 -3.68 3.60
N MET A 145 4.15 -4.50 4.23
CA MET A 145 3.05 -4.01 5.05
C MET A 145 3.55 -3.47 6.40
N ILE A 146 3.30 -2.19 6.68
CA ILE A 146 3.83 -1.50 7.86
C ILE A 146 3.24 -2.09 9.14
N PHE A 147 1.92 -2.33 9.14
CA PHE A 147 1.15 -2.82 10.26
C PHE A 147 0.59 -4.23 9.98
N ALA A 148 1.49 -5.20 9.84
CA ALA A 148 1.15 -6.61 9.64
C ALA A 148 0.95 -7.37 10.97
N ASP A 149 0.13 -8.42 10.96
CA ASP A 149 0.05 -9.42 12.04
C ASP A 149 1.30 -10.30 12.08
N THR A 150 2.37 -9.75 12.66
CA THR A 150 3.69 -10.37 12.71
C THR A 150 4.31 -10.34 14.11
N HIS A 151 5.33 -11.18 14.30
CA HIS A 151 6.18 -11.21 15.48
C HIS A 151 7.61 -11.57 15.06
N GLN A 152 8.58 -11.48 15.97
CA GLN A 152 10.01 -11.60 15.63
C GLN A 152 10.36 -12.84 14.81
N PHE A 153 9.83 -14.01 15.18
CA PHE A 153 10.05 -15.25 14.45
C PHE A 153 9.43 -15.24 13.04
N LYS A 154 8.18 -14.81 12.88
CA LYS A 154 7.53 -14.62 11.56
C LYS A 154 8.35 -13.68 10.66
N ARG A 155 8.86 -12.57 11.22
CA ARG A 155 9.69 -11.61 10.48
C ARG A 155 10.99 -12.23 9.99
N TRP A 156 11.70 -12.93 10.87
CA TRP A 156 12.94 -13.63 10.52
C TRP A 156 12.69 -14.69 9.42
N TRP A 157 11.62 -15.47 9.55
CA TRP A 157 11.27 -16.46 8.55
C TRP A 157 10.93 -15.82 7.20
N LYS A 158 10.14 -14.74 7.19
CA LYS A 158 9.80 -14.00 5.97
C LYS A 158 11.05 -13.40 5.30
N GLN A 159 12.01 -12.90 6.09
CA GLN A 159 13.30 -12.42 5.57
C GLN A 159 14.03 -13.51 4.79
N ILE A 160 14.13 -14.71 5.36
CA ILE A 160 14.75 -15.87 4.68
C ILE A 160 13.98 -16.21 3.40
N GLN A 161 12.65 -16.23 3.43
CA GLN A 161 11.85 -16.50 2.23
C GLN A 161 12.09 -15.48 1.13
N LEU A 162 12.16 -14.19 1.45
CA LEU A 162 12.39 -13.12 0.48
C LEU A 162 13.82 -13.15 -0.08
N GLN A 163 14.82 -13.43 0.75
CA GLN A 163 16.21 -13.62 0.29
C GLN A 163 16.33 -14.83 -0.64
N ALA A 164 15.75 -15.97 -0.25
CA ALA A 164 15.74 -17.17 -1.06
C ALA A 164 15.02 -16.92 -2.39
N PHE A 165 13.87 -16.23 -2.37
CA PHE A 165 13.15 -15.86 -3.58
C PHE A 165 13.97 -14.92 -4.49
N GLY A 166 14.62 -13.90 -3.93
CA GLY A 166 15.53 -13.03 -4.68
C GLY A 166 16.65 -13.81 -5.36
N PHE A 167 17.27 -14.75 -4.65
CA PHE A 167 18.31 -15.59 -5.23
C PHE A 167 17.79 -16.47 -6.38
N ILE A 168 16.72 -17.25 -6.16
CA ILE A 168 16.22 -18.18 -7.19
C ILE A 168 15.59 -17.46 -8.38
N SER A 169 14.94 -16.32 -8.18
CA SER A 169 14.33 -15.56 -9.26
C SER A 169 15.37 -14.94 -10.19
N SER A 170 16.54 -14.55 -9.67
CA SER A 170 17.65 -14.01 -10.48
C SER A 170 18.21 -15.00 -11.52
N ASN A 171 18.02 -16.30 -11.29
CA ASN A 171 18.52 -17.37 -12.17
C ASN A 171 17.38 -18.16 -12.84
N ASN A 172 16.14 -17.64 -12.79
CA ASN A 172 14.97 -18.33 -13.32
C ASN A 172 13.97 -17.33 -13.90
N SER A 173 13.89 -17.29 -15.24
CA SER A 173 13.07 -16.31 -15.95
C SER A 173 11.57 -16.43 -15.65
N PHE A 174 11.05 -17.65 -15.41
CA PHE A 174 9.65 -17.82 -15.04
C PHE A 174 9.39 -17.23 -13.65
N LEU A 175 10.22 -17.57 -12.65
CA LEU A 175 10.11 -17.06 -11.28
C LEU A 175 10.36 -15.55 -11.18
N ALA A 176 11.24 -14.99 -12.00
CA ALA A 176 11.39 -13.55 -12.17
C ALA A 176 10.06 -12.89 -12.56
N CYS A 177 9.33 -13.46 -13.51
CA CYS A 177 8.00 -12.97 -13.89
C CYS A 177 6.97 -13.07 -12.74
N GLN A 178 7.13 -14.01 -11.80
CA GLN A 178 6.18 -14.23 -10.71
C GLN A 178 6.14 -13.13 -9.67
N TYR A 179 7.24 -12.37 -9.53
CA TYR A 179 7.19 -11.14 -8.74
C TYR A 179 6.14 -10.18 -9.28
N PHE A 180 6.04 -10.03 -10.60
CA PHE A 180 5.08 -9.14 -11.27
C PHE A 180 3.65 -9.67 -11.23
N THR A 181 3.45 -10.98 -11.12
CA THR A 181 2.13 -11.54 -10.79
C THR A 181 1.67 -11.04 -9.42
N VAL A 182 2.54 -11.13 -8.40
CA VAL A 182 2.21 -10.64 -7.05
C VAL A 182 2.09 -9.12 -7.03
N ARG A 183 3.03 -8.37 -7.63
CA ARG A 183 2.96 -6.90 -7.74
C ARG A 183 1.66 -6.46 -8.42
N GLY A 184 1.29 -7.07 -9.54
CA GLY A 184 0.06 -6.76 -10.26
C GLY A 184 -1.20 -6.90 -9.40
N LEU A 185 -1.30 -7.96 -8.58
CA LEU A 185 -2.37 -8.08 -7.58
C LEU A 185 -2.36 -6.89 -6.62
N ARG A 186 -1.20 -6.54 -6.06
CA ARG A 186 -1.11 -5.46 -5.07
C ARG A 186 -1.42 -4.09 -5.67
N THR A 187 -0.96 -3.82 -6.90
CA THR A 187 -1.23 -2.59 -7.64
C THR A 187 -2.71 -2.46 -8.03
N LEU A 188 -3.44 -3.55 -8.29
CA LEU A 188 -4.90 -3.46 -8.54
C LEU A 188 -5.66 -2.83 -7.38
N ASN A 189 -5.30 -3.19 -6.15
CA ASN A 189 -5.88 -2.56 -4.97
C ASN A 189 -5.50 -1.07 -4.89
N GLY A 190 -4.21 -0.75 -5.11
CA GLY A 190 -3.73 0.62 -5.16
C GLY A 190 -4.51 1.47 -6.17
N LYS A 191 -4.70 0.94 -7.39
CA LYS A 191 -5.43 1.61 -8.47
C LYS A 191 -6.89 1.93 -8.15
N LEU A 192 -7.61 1.05 -7.45
CA LEU A 192 -9.00 1.33 -7.06
C LEU A 192 -9.10 2.61 -6.21
N ILE A 193 -8.12 2.80 -5.32
CA ILE A 193 -8.04 3.97 -4.44
C ILE A 193 -7.45 5.17 -5.16
N GLN A 194 -6.28 5.01 -5.77
CA GLN A 194 -5.56 6.06 -6.48
C GLN A 194 -6.38 6.66 -7.63
N HIS A 195 -7.25 5.89 -8.29
CA HIS A 195 -8.17 6.43 -9.29
C HIS A 195 -9.19 7.41 -8.67
N GLN A 196 -9.67 7.14 -7.44
CA GLN A 196 -10.56 8.07 -6.75
C GLN A 196 -9.80 9.30 -6.25
N LEU A 197 -8.55 9.12 -5.78
CA LEU A 197 -7.66 10.23 -5.41
C LEU A 197 -7.30 11.11 -6.62
N SER A 198 -7.03 10.52 -7.79
CA SER A 198 -6.67 11.28 -8.99
C SER A 198 -7.85 12.09 -9.54
N ARG A 199 -9.08 11.59 -9.41
CA ARG A 199 -10.29 12.36 -9.74
C ARG A 199 -10.48 13.58 -8.86
N TYR A 200 -10.01 13.56 -7.61
CA TYR A 200 -10.04 14.74 -6.75
C TYR A 200 -9.24 15.89 -7.36
N TYR A 201 -8.01 15.59 -7.81
CA TYR A 201 -7.17 16.56 -8.53
C TYR A 201 -7.81 17.06 -9.83
N GLN A 202 -8.38 16.16 -10.63
CA GLN A 202 -8.91 16.50 -11.96
C GLN A 202 -10.21 17.32 -11.92
N ASN A 203 -11.05 17.13 -10.91
CA ASN A 203 -12.36 17.79 -10.80
C ASN A 203 -12.28 19.17 -10.12
N ASP A 204 -11.11 19.57 -9.62
CA ASP A 204 -10.95 20.90 -9.05
C ASP A 204 -10.98 21.95 -10.17
N THR A 205 -11.89 22.91 -10.03
CA THR A 205 -12.10 23.99 -11.00
C THR A 205 -10.90 24.95 -11.10
N ASP A 206 -9.99 24.92 -10.11
CA ASP A 206 -8.78 25.73 -10.11
C ASP A 206 -7.54 24.88 -9.78
N GLN A 207 -6.98 24.25 -10.82
CA GLN A 207 -5.74 23.44 -10.73
C GLN A 207 -4.56 24.21 -10.14
N GLY A 208 -4.59 25.56 -10.14
CA GLY A 208 -3.58 26.41 -9.51
C GLY A 208 -3.55 26.30 -7.99
N HIS A 209 -4.71 26.09 -7.35
CA HIS A 209 -4.85 26.07 -5.89
C HIS A 209 -4.90 24.66 -5.29
N VAL A 210 -4.81 23.62 -6.11
CA VAL A 210 -4.83 22.24 -5.60
C VAL A 210 -3.58 21.96 -4.76
N PRO A 211 -3.73 21.40 -3.54
CA PRO A 211 -2.61 21.13 -2.65
C PRO A 211 -1.60 20.18 -3.27
N ILE A 212 -0.31 20.45 -3.03
CA ILE A 212 0.81 19.67 -3.60
C ILE A 212 0.68 18.16 -3.35
N PRO A 213 0.25 17.66 -2.17
CA PRO A 213 0.05 16.23 -1.97
C PRO A 213 -0.96 15.59 -2.94
N ALA A 214 -2.02 16.31 -3.33
CA ALA A 214 -2.97 15.82 -4.34
C ALA A 214 -2.34 15.78 -5.75
N LYS A 215 -1.49 16.77 -6.09
CA LYS A 215 -0.68 16.77 -7.32
C LYS A 215 0.26 15.55 -7.38
N ILE A 216 0.95 15.27 -6.27
CA ILE A 216 1.83 14.09 -6.14
C ILE A 216 1.02 12.80 -6.29
N SER A 217 -0.14 12.68 -5.65
CA SER A 217 -1.02 11.51 -5.82
C SER A 217 -1.43 11.29 -7.28
N PHE A 218 -1.72 12.38 -8.01
CA PHE A 218 -2.06 12.33 -9.43
C PHE A 218 -0.89 11.85 -10.28
N TYR A 219 0.30 12.43 -10.12
CA TYR A 219 1.49 12.01 -10.87
C TYR A 219 1.86 10.55 -10.59
N HIS A 220 1.83 10.12 -9.32
CA HIS A 220 2.05 8.72 -8.96
C HIS A 220 1.05 7.78 -9.63
N PHE A 221 -0.24 8.15 -9.66
CA PHE A 221 -1.26 7.35 -10.33
C PHE A 221 -1.01 7.19 -11.84
N MET A 222 -0.48 8.23 -12.50
CA MET A 222 -0.14 8.18 -13.92
C MET A 222 0.99 7.18 -14.18
N ASP A 223 2.04 7.19 -13.37
CA ASP A 223 3.17 6.27 -13.49
C ASP A 223 2.75 4.82 -13.12
N GLU A 224 1.98 4.64 -12.04
CA GLU A 224 1.43 3.34 -11.63
C GLU A 224 0.51 2.71 -12.68
N SER A 225 -0.11 3.54 -13.52
CA SER A 225 -0.90 3.05 -14.66
C SER A 225 -0.05 2.29 -15.66
N PHE A 226 1.19 2.76 -15.91
CA PHE A 226 2.17 2.06 -16.73
C PHE A 226 2.78 0.86 -16.01
N HIS A 227 3.14 1.00 -14.75
CA HIS A 227 3.72 -0.08 -13.94
C HIS A 227 2.82 -1.32 -13.88
N PHE A 228 1.51 -1.11 -13.77
CA PHE A 228 0.55 -2.20 -13.84
C PHE A 228 0.51 -2.88 -15.21
N ASN A 229 0.59 -2.11 -16.30
CA ASN A 229 0.61 -2.68 -17.65
C ASN A 229 1.86 -3.52 -17.87
N SER A 230 3.01 -3.01 -17.41
CA SER A 230 4.27 -3.75 -17.42
C SER A 230 4.18 -5.02 -16.59
N SER A 231 3.61 -4.94 -15.39
CA SER A 231 3.40 -6.09 -14.52
C SER A 231 2.52 -7.15 -15.19
N THR A 232 1.41 -6.72 -15.81
CA THR A 232 0.50 -7.60 -16.57
C THR A 232 1.21 -8.24 -17.76
N LEU A 233 2.00 -7.47 -18.50
CA LEU A 233 2.73 -7.99 -19.66
C LEU A 233 3.74 -9.06 -19.25
N LEU A 234 4.49 -8.82 -18.17
CA LEU A 234 5.45 -9.77 -17.61
C LEU A 234 4.77 -11.02 -17.08
N SER A 235 3.69 -10.87 -16.34
CA SER A 235 3.00 -11.97 -15.67
C SER A 235 2.13 -12.81 -16.59
N HIS A 236 1.56 -12.25 -17.67
CA HIS A 236 0.58 -12.93 -18.52
C HIS A 236 1.10 -13.26 -19.92
N GLU A 237 1.94 -12.41 -20.51
CA GLU A 237 2.38 -12.54 -21.91
C GLU A 237 3.80 -13.08 -22.01
N VAL A 238 4.76 -12.51 -21.26
CA VAL A 238 6.16 -12.94 -21.30
C VAL A 238 6.31 -14.40 -20.86
N ILE A 239 5.53 -14.83 -19.85
CA ILE A 239 5.52 -16.23 -19.41
C ILE A 239 5.12 -17.22 -20.51
N ARG A 240 4.36 -16.80 -21.54
CA ARG A 240 3.96 -17.65 -22.67
C ARG A 240 5.09 -17.86 -23.67
N CYS A 241 6.10 -16.99 -23.63
CA CYS A 241 7.32 -17.12 -24.41
C CYS A 241 8.39 -17.95 -23.70
N LEU A 242 8.15 -18.35 -22.45
CA LEU A 242 9.05 -19.19 -21.65
C LEU A 242 8.59 -20.66 -21.69
N PRO A 243 9.49 -21.61 -21.34
CA PRO A 243 9.08 -22.99 -21.13
C PRO A 243 7.96 -23.11 -20.09
N THR A 244 7.08 -24.09 -20.27
CA THR A 244 6.04 -24.42 -19.29
C THR A 244 6.66 -24.61 -17.91
N PRO A 245 6.10 -24.00 -16.84
CA PRO A 245 6.69 -24.10 -15.52
C PRO A 245 6.73 -25.54 -15.04
N THR A 246 7.86 -25.92 -14.48
CA THR A 246 8.03 -27.14 -13.69
C THR A 246 7.10 -27.11 -12.47
N LYS A 247 6.89 -28.28 -11.87
CA LYS A 247 6.11 -28.39 -10.62
C LYS A 247 6.67 -27.53 -9.49
N PHE A 248 8.00 -27.40 -9.42
CA PHE A 248 8.66 -26.57 -8.42
C PHE A 248 8.40 -25.08 -8.65
N GLU A 249 8.56 -24.60 -9.88
CA GLU A 249 8.30 -23.20 -10.22
C GLU A 249 6.85 -22.82 -9.98
N ALA A 250 5.91 -23.65 -10.43
CA ALA A 250 4.49 -23.46 -10.18
C ALA A 250 4.16 -23.47 -8.67
N PHE A 251 4.81 -24.34 -7.90
CA PHE A 251 4.67 -24.37 -6.44
C PHE A 251 5.14 -23.05 -5.80
N VAL A 252 6.33 -22.57 -6.14
CA VAL A 252 6.87 -21.31 -5.60
C VAL A 252 5.99 -20.11 -5.99
N ALA A 253 5.55 -20.03 -7.24
CA ALA A 253 4.64 -18.99 -7.72
C ALA A 253 3.34 -18.92 -6.88
N ASN A 254 2.76 -20.09 -6.62
CA ASN A 254 1.53 -20.19 -5.83
C ASN A 254 1.73 -19.88 -4.34
N LEU A 255 2.91 -20.14 -3.78
CA LEU A 255 3.25 -19.66 -2.44
C LEU A 255 3.29 -18.14 -2.37
N GLY A 256 3.81 -17.47 -3.41
CA GLY A 256 3.80 -16.01 -3.52
C GLY A 256 2.37 -15.45 -3.51
N ILE A 257 1.48 -15.99 -4.35
CA ILE A 257 0.07 -15.58 -4.42
C ILE A 257 -0.67 -15.87 -3.10
N ARG A 258 -0.41 -17.01 -2.48
CA ARG A 258 -0.97 -17.36 -1.17
C ARG A 258 -0.50 -16.39 -0.09
N GLY A 259 0.78 -16.04 -0.09
CA GLY A 259 1.36 -15.04 0.81
C GLY A 259 0.71 -13.67 0.63
N CYS A 260 0.51 -13.24 -0.62
CA CYS A 260 -0.20 -12.00 -0.92
C CYS A 260 -1.62 -11.99 -0.34
N GLN A 261 -2.38 -13.07 -0.50
CA GLN A 261 -3.71 -13.18 0.10
C GLN A 261 -3.66 -13.13 1.64
N GLN A 262 -2.66 -13.76 2.25
CA GLN A 262 -2.50 -13.73 3.70
C GLN A 262 -2.25 -12.31 4.21
N ASP A 263 -1.41 -11.55 3.50
CA ASP A 263 -1.13 -10.15 3.81
C ASP A 263 -2.38 -9.29 3.57
N HIS A 264 -3.17 -9.59 2.53
CA HIS A 264 -4.33 -8.80 2.10
C HIS A 264 -5.68 -9.31 2.65
N ARG A 265 -5.68 -10.28 3.56
CA ARG A 265 -6.93 -10.83 4.12
C ARG A 265 -7.64 -9.86 5.06
N GLN A 266 -6.93 -8.87 5.60
CA GLN A 266 -7.47 -7.93 6.57
C GLN A 266 -7.99 -6.69 5.87
N PHE A 267 -8.83 -5.93 6.56
CA PHE A 267 -9.21 -4.58 6.18
C PHE A 267 -9.19 -3.72 7.44
N SER A 268 -8.91 -2.44 7.27
CA SER A 268 -8.71 -1.48 8.35
C SER A 268 -9.88 -0.52 8.44
N VAL A 269 -10.44 -0.31 9.64
CA VAL A 269 -11.41 0.79 9.86
C VAL A 269 -10.70 2.15 9.89
N ALA A 270 -9.40 2.15 10.21
CA ALA A 270 -8.62 3.38 10.31
C ALA A 270 -8.21 3.91 8.93
N VAL A 271 -7.82 3.04 8.00
CA VAL A 271 -7.33 3.45 6.68
C VAL A 271 -8.01 2.62 5.58
N ASN A 272 -9.09 3.17 5.02
CA ASN A 272 -9.76 2.56 3.87
C ASN A 272 -8.78 2.39 2.69
N GLY A 273 -8.85 1.25 2.01
CA GLY A 273 -7.95 0.94 0.88
C GLY A 273 -6.63 0.28 1.26
N ILE A 274 -6.34 0.13 2.55
CA ILE A 274 -5.19 -0.61 3.05
C ILE A 274 -5.64 -1.79 3.91
N PHE A 275 -4.97 -2.93 3.71
CA PHE A 275 -5.26 -4.20 4.38
C PHE A 275 -4.49 -4.39 5.69
N TRP A 276 -4.43 -3.34 6.51
CA TRP A 276 -3.67 -3.36 7.76
C TRP A 276 -4.32 -4.21 8.86
N HIS A 277 -3.47 -4.68 9.77
CA HIS A 277 -3.89 -5.25 11.04
C HIS A 277 -4.11 -4.15 12.06
N ASP A 278 -5.36 -3.72 12.26
CA ASP A 278 -5.68 -2.61 13.17
C ASP A 278 -5.12 -2.72 14.60
N PRO A 279 -5.00 -3.92 15.22
CA PRO A 279 -4.30 -4.04 16.50
C PRO A 279 -2.86 -3.52 16.51
N ALA A 280 -2.16 -3.55 15.37
CA ALA A 280 -0.83 -2.97 15.24
C ALA A 280 -0.86 -1.43 15.14
N LEU A 281 -2.01 -0.81 14.88
CA LEU A 281 -2.20 0.64 14.84
C LEU A 281 -2.58 1.25 16.19
N TYR A 282 -3.01 0.45 17.17
CA TYR A 282 -3.57 0.96 18.42
C TYR A 282 -2.69 1.98 19.13
N LEU A 283 -1.39 1.71 19.23
CA LEU A 283 -0.47 2.66 19.86
C LEU A 283 -0.45 4.00 19.11
N LYS A 284 -0.45 3.98 17.77
CA LYS A 284 -0.40 5.19 16.95
C LYS A 284 -1.67 6.01 17.04
N VAL A 285 -2.83 5.34 17.03
CA VAL A 285 -4.10 6.02 17.24
C VAL A 285 -4.20 6.57 18.66
N TYR A 286 -3.77 5.82 19.67
CA TYR A 286 -3.73 6.31 21.05
C TYR A 286 -2.84 7.55 21.18
N GLU A 287 -1.62 7.52 20.63
CA GLU A 287 -0.70 8.66 20.60
C GLU A 287 -1.30 9.89 19.90
N LEU A 288 -2.05 9.69 18.80
CA LEU A 288 -2.76 10.76 18.10
C LEU A 288 -3.85 11.39 18.96
N LEU A 289 -4.70 10.57 19.59
CA LEU A 289 -5.79 11.05 20.44
C LEU A 289 -5.28 11.82 21.68
N ARG A 290 -4.13 11.40 22.22
CA ARG A 290 -3.45 12.07 23.35
C ARG A 290 -2.59 13.28 22.93
N SER A 291 -2.47 13.56 21.63
CA SER A 291 -1.69 14.70 21.13
C SER A 291 -2.40 16.03 21.44
N HIS A 292 -1.70 17.15 21.27
CA HIS A 292 -2.30 18.48 21.44
C HIS A 292 -3.41 18.81 20.43
N ILE A 293 -3.52 18.04 19.33
CA ILE A 293 -4.55 18.23 18.30
C ILE A 293 -5.93 17.77 18.80
N PHE A 294 -5.96 16.66 19.53
CA PHE A 294 -7.19 16.06 20.05
C PHE A 294 -7.38 16.29 21.54
N ALA A 295 -6.27 16.44 22.26
CA ALA A 295 -6.20 16.77 23.69
C ALA A 295 -7.05 15.88 24.60
N MET A 296 -7.40 14.66 24.16
CA MET A 296 -8.16 13.72 24.97
C MET A 296 -7.31 13.25 26.13
N ASP A 297 -7.88 13.06 27.31
CA ASP A 297 -7.24 12.37 28.42
C ASP A 297 -7.09 10.85 28.16
N ASP A 298 -6.52 10.10 29.11
CA ASP A 298 -6.37 8.64 28.96
C ASP A 298 -7.72 7.91 28.86
N ALA A 299 -8.70 8.30 29.68
CA ALA A 299 -10.01 7.67 29.73
C ALA A 299 -10.82 8.00 28.47
N GLU A 300 -10.78 9.25 28.02
CA GLU A 300 -11.39 9.73 26.78
C GLU A 300 -10.81 9.00 25.57
N ALA A 301 -9.48 8.94 25.45
CA ALA A 301 -8.81 8.26 24.33
C ALA A 301 -9.16 6.77 24.28
N GLN A 302 -9.13 6.06 25.42
CA GLN A 302 -9.53 4.65 25.48
C GLN A 302 -11.01 4.45 25.12
N THR A 303 -11.89 5.35 25.55
CA THR A 303 -13.33 5.30 25.24
C THR A 303 -13.56 5.50 23.75
N MET A 304 -12.90 6.50 23.16
CA MET A 304 -12.98 6.77 21.73
C MET A 304 -12.45 5.60 20.88
N MET A 305 -11.32 5.00 21.27
CA MET A 305 -10.79 3.81 20.59
C MET A 305 -11.74 2.61 20.67
N ARG A 306 -12.41 2.39 21.82
CA ARG A 306 -13.44 1.33 21.91
C ARG A 306 -14.57 1.60 20.93
N ALA A 307 -15.05 2.84 20.87
CA ALA A 307 -16.12 3.22 19.96
C ALA A 307 -15.71 2.99 18.49
N CYS A 308 -14.50 3.41 18.11
CA CYS A 308 -14.04 3.31 16.72
C CYS A 308 -13.74 1.87 16.26
N PHE A 309 -13.11 1.04 17.11
CA PHE A 309 -12.62 -0.28 16.67
C PHE A 309 -13.55 -1.45 17.00
N THR A 310 -14.41 -1.33 18.03
CA THR A 310 -15.17 -2.50 18.55
C THR A 310 -16.66 -2.46 18.25
N GLN A 311 -17.13 -1.36 17.67
CA GLN A 311 -18.49 -1.16 17.22
C GLN A 311 -18.54 -1.17 15.69
N GLU A 312 -19.67 -1.61 15.15
CA GLU A 312 -19.93 -1.53 13.72
C GLU A 312 -20.18 -0.08 13.32
N SER A 313 -19.65 0.34 12.19
CA SER A 313 -19.65 1.72 11.73
C SER A 313 -19.67 1.80 10.21
N ASP A 314 -20.06 2.95 9.67
CA ASP A 314 -20.06 3.17 8.22
C ASP A 314 -18.65 3.01 7.64
N GLY A 315 -17.62 3.52 8.34
CA GLY A 315 -16.21 3.36 7.98
C GLY A 315 -15.80 1.89 7.83
N LEU A 316 -16.33 1.02 8.68
CA LEU A 316 -16.07 -0.41 8.62
C LEU A 316 -16.70 -1.06 7.39
N HIS A 317 -17.97 -0.72 7.10
CA HIS A 317 -18.65 -1.19 5.89
C HIS A 317 -17.99 -0.69 4.61
N HIS A 318 -17.53 0.56 4.58
CA HIS A 318 -16.80 1.12 3.46
C HIS A 318 -15.51 0.35 3.21
N SER A 319 -14.72 0.10 4.25
CA SER A 319 -13.45 -0.63 4.13
C SER A 319 -13.64 -2.09 3.73
N TYR A 320 -14.70 -2.74 4.21
CA TYR A 320 -15.07 -4.09 3.79
C TYR A 320 -15.51 -4.15 2.32
N ARG A 321 -16.27 -3.16 1.84
CA ARG A 321 -16.66 -3.08 0.42
C ARG A 321 -15.44 -2.94 -0.49
N THR A 322 -14.51 -2.05 -0.15
CA THR A 322 -13.25 -1.89 -0.89
C THR A 322 -12.46 -3.21 -0.95
N HIS A 323 -12.44 -3.96 0.16
CA HIS A 323 -11.80 -5.28 0.21
C HIS A 323 -12.46 -6.30 -0.74
N GLN A 324 -13.79 -6.31 -0.81
CA GLN A 324 -14.55 -7.17 -1.72
C GLN A 324 -14.28 -6.83 -3.20
N GLU A 325 -14.23 -5.54 -3.54
CA GLU A 325 -13.91 -5.05 -4.89
C GLU A 325 -12.48 -5.44 -5.31
N ALA A 326 -11.52 -5.31 -4.40
CA ALA A 326 -10.15 -5.76 -4.62
C ALA A 326 -10.08 -7.28 -4.84
N MET A 327 -10.77 -8.07 -4.01
CA MET A 327 -10.83 -9.53 -4.17
C MET A 327 -11.41 -9.95 -5.52
N ALA A 328 -12.49 -9.29 -5.98
CA ALA A 328 -13.07 -9.55 -7.30
C ALA A 328 -12.06 -9.26 -8.43
N SER A 329 -11.33 -8.15 -8.32
CA SER A 329 -10.28 -7.77 -9.27
C SER A 329 -9.13 -8.78 -9.30
N TYR A 330 -8.76 -9.34 -8.14
CA TYR A 330 -7.69 -10.34 -8.04
C TYR A 330 -8.08 -11.66 -8.71
N ARG A 331 -9.34 -12.09 -8.56
CA ARG A 331 -9.88 -13.27 -9.24
C ARG A 331 -9.80 -13.08 -10.76
N ALA A 332 -10.26 -11.94 -11.27
CA ALA A 332 -10.20 -11.62 -12.70
C ALA A 332 -8.75 -11.58 -13.23
N TYR A 333 -7.82 -11.03 -12.46
CA TYR A 333 -6.41 -10.97 -12.84
C TYR A 333 -5.74 -12.34 -12.93
N LEU A 334 -6.06 -13.29 -12.04
CA LEU A 334 -5.46 -14.63 -12.07
C LEU A 334 -6.15 -15.61 -13.02
N GLU A 335 -7.34 -15.28 -13.52
CA GLU A 335 -8.12 -16.18 -14.37
C GLU A 335 -7.38 -16.69 -15.63
N PRO A 336 -6.61 -15.87 -16.37
CA PRO A 336 -5.91 -16.38 -17.55
C PRO A 336 -4.65 -17.23 -17.26
N LEU A 337 -4.30 -17.48 -15.99
CA LEU A 337 -3.03 -18.13 -15.60
C LEU A 337 -3.21 -19.60 -15.22
N ASP A 338 -2.81 -20.51 -16.09
CA ASP A 338 -3.10 -21.95 -15.96
C ASP A 338 -2.37 -22.68 -14.81
N TYR A 339 -1.24 -22.15 -14.35
CA TYR A 339 -0.45 -22.75 -13.27
C TYR A 339 -0.97 -22.41 -11.86
N VAL A 340 -1.97 -21.54 -11.75
CA VAL A 340 -2.49 -21.04 -10.46
C VAL A 340 -3.40 -22.08 -9.79
N TRP A 341 -3.16 -22.34 -8.51
CA TRP A 341 -3.98 -23.26 -7.71
C TRP A 341 -5.45 -22.82 -7.66
N PRO A 342 -6.41 -23.76 -7.66
CA PRO A 342 -7.83 -23.43 -7.51
C PRO A 342 -8.15 -22.62 -6.25
N SER A 343 -7.42 -22.86 -5.16
CA SER A 343 -7.59 -22.11 -3.91
C SER A 343 -7.14 -20.65 -4.04
N ASN A 344 -6.07 -20.39 -4.79
CA ASN A 344 -5.59 -19.04 -5.08
C ASN A 344 -6.53 -18.34 -6.05
N ARG A 345 -6.93 -19.00 -7.13
CA ARG A 345 -7.89 -18.47 -8.11
C ARG A 345 -9.21 -18.03 -7.48
N ALA A 346 -9.71 -18.78 -6.51
CA ALA A 346 -10.93 -18.44 -5.77
C ALA A 346 -10.72 -17.40 -4.64
N MET A 347 -9.48 -16.97 -4.38
CA MET A 347 -9.11 -16.08 -3.26
C MET A 347 -9.52 -16.62 -1.88
N LYS A 348 -9.41 -17.95 -1.66
CA LYS A 348 -9.96 -18.64 -0.48
C LYS A 348 -9.50 -18.09 0.88
N ILE A 349 -8.33 -17.45 0.96
CA ILE A 349 -7.83 -16.87 2.21
C ILE A 349 -8.46 -15.50 2.47
N MET A 350 -8.55 -14.64 1.45
CA MET A 350 -9.18 -13.33 1.58
C MET A 350 -10.69 -13.45 1.82
N GLU A 351 -11.35 -14.43 1.20
CA GLU A 351 -12.79 -14.68 1.34
C GLU A 351 -13.22 -15.01 2.79
N GLN A 352 -12.28 -15.38 3.66
CA GLN A 352 -12.58 -15.62 5.08
C GLN A 352 -12.88 -14.32 5.84
N ALA A 353 -12.49 -13.15 5.31
CA ALA A 353 -12.69 -11.88 5.98
C ALA A 353 -14.19 -11.54 6.10
N SER A 354 -14.59 -11.11 7.29
CA SER A 354 -15.94 -10.60 7.54
C SER A 354 -15.93 -9.51 8.61
N ILE A 355 -16.98 -8.70 8.65
CA ILE A 355 -17.19 -7.67 9.68
C ILE A 355 -17.25 -8.30 11.08
N GLU A 356 -17.93 -9.43 11.22
CA GLU A 356 -18.05 -10.15 12.49
C GLU A 356 -16.69 -10.64 12.98
N GLN A 357 -15.88 -11.22 12.09
CA GLN A 357 -14.53 -11.67 12.44
C GLN A 357 -13.62 -10.49 12.80
N TYR A 358 -13.72 -9.38 12.08
CA TYR A 358 -13.03 -8.14 12.40
C TYR A 358 -13.40 -7.68 13.82
N LEU A 359 -14.69 -7.51 14.11
CA LEU A 359 -15.18 -7.03 15.41
C LEU A 359 -14.80 -7.98 16.56
N HIS A 360 -14.87 -9.29 16.33
CA HIS A 360 -14.42 -10.29 17.29
C HIS A 360 -12.92 -10.11 17.61
N THR A 361 -12.09 -9.88 16.59
CA THR A 361 -10.65 -9.63 16.75
C THR A 361 -10.41 -8.37 17.58
N GLN A 362 -11.06 -7.25 17.23
CA GLN A 362 -10.85 -5.98 17.93
C GLN A 362 -11.32 -6.04 19.39
N ARG A 363 -12.49 -6.63 19.66
CA ARG A 363 -13.05 -6.81 21.02
C ARG A 363 -12.12 -7.63 21.92
N ARG A 364 -11.33 -8.54 21.35
CA ARG A 364 -10.35 -9.34 22.09
C ARG A 364 -9.00 -8.64 22.24
N ALA A 365 -8.53 -7.97 21.20
CA ALA A 365 -7.20 -7.36 21.17
C ALA A 365 -7.15 -6.02 21.94
N LEU A 366 -8.15 -5.17 21.80
CA LEU A 366 -8.13 -3.81 22.37
C LEU A 366 -8.03 -3.79 23.91
N PRO A 367 -8.78 -4.63 24.66
CA PRO A 367 -8.63 -4.67 26.11
C PRO A 367 -7.23 -5.10 26.57
N ARG A 368 -6.58 -6.01 25.83
CA ARG A 368 -5.20 -6.46 26.14
C ARG A 368 -4.20 -5.33 25.93
N PHE A 369 -4.34 -4.61 24.82
CA PHE A 369 -3.54 -3.42 24.55
C PHE A 369 -3.65 -2.39 25.70
N PHE A 370 -4.86 -2.10 26.18
CA PHE A 370 -5.02 -1.17 27.32
C PHE A 370 -4.42 -1.69 28.63
N GLN A 371 -4.38 -3.01 28.84
CA GLN A 371 -3.70 -3.60 30.00
C GLN A 371 -2.18 -3.45 29.88
N GLU A 372 -1.63 -3.71 28.70
CA GLU A 372 -0.20 -3.56 28.41
C GLU A 372 0.25 -2.09 28.52
N LEU A 373 -0.57 -1.16 28.06
CA LEU A 373 -0.30 0.28 28.16
C LEU A 373 -0.10 0.74 29.62
N LYS A 374 -0.90 0.19 30.55
CA LYS A 374 -0.81 0.50 32.00
C LYS A 374 0.43 -0.09 32.67
N GLN A 375 1.05 -1.08 32.05
CA GLN A 375 2.24 -1.77 32.57
C GLN A 375 3.54 -1.17 32.02
N GLN A 376 3.47 -0.22 31.10
CA GLN A 376 4.64 0.52 30.62
C GLN A 376 5.01 1.59 31.67
N PRO A 377 6.25 1.57 32.19
CA PRO A 377 6.70 2.45 33.25
C PRO A 377 6.76 3.93 32.86
#